data_AF-A0A6B3FZG9-F1
#
_entry.id   AF-A0A6B3FZG9-F1
#
_cell.length_a   1.000
_cell.length_b   1.000
_cell.length_c   1.000
_cell.angle_alpha   90.00
_cell.angle_beta   90.00
_cell.angle_gamma   90.00
#
_symmetry.space_group_name_H-M   'P 1'
#
loop_
_entity.id
_entity.type
_entity.pdbx_description
1 polymer ?
#
loop_
_entity_poly.entity_id
_entity_poly.type
_entity_poly.pdbx_seq_one_letter_code
_entity_poly.pdbx_strand_id
1 'polypeptide(L)'
;IGLIKAIDRFDCERGVEFPTFAMPTVVGEIKRFFRDTSWSVRVPRRLQELRLALTKTSDELAQKLDRSPTVPELARALGVSEEDVVDGLAVGNAYTASSLDSP
;
A
#
# COMPACT_ATOMS: atom_id res chain seq x y z
N ILE A 1 -14.37 3.14 -12.21
CA ILE A 1 -14.61 2.81 -13.64
C ILE A 1 -15.11 1.37 -13.82
N GLY A 2 -14.62 0.38 -13.05
CA GLY A 2 -15.01 -1.03 -13.25
C GLY A 2 -16.51 -1.36 -13.13
N LEU A 3 -17.23 -0.75 -12.18
CA LEU A 3 -18.68 -0.99 -12.05
C LEU A 3 -19.47 -0.38 -13.22
N ILE A 4 -19.11 0.84 -13.64
CA ILE A 4 -19.74 1.52 -14.79
C ILE A 4 -19.53 0.70 -16.07
N LYS A 5 -18.31 0.22 -16.31
CA LYS A 5 -18.01 -0.68 -17.44
C LYS A 5 -18.76 -2.01 -17.38
N ALA A 6 -19.01 -2.52 -16.18
CA ALA A 6 -19.81 -3.73 -16.00
C ALA A 6 -21.28 -3.49 -16.34
N ILE A 7 -21.84 -2.34 -15.94
CA ILE A 7 -23.20 -1.94 -16.30
C ILE A 7 -23.34 -1.81 -17.82
N ASP A 8 -22.41 -1.10 -18.47
CA ASP A 8 -22.46 -0.86 -19.93
C ASP A 8 -22.36 -2.14 -20.79
N ARG A 9 -21.79 -3.21 -20.24
CA ARG A 9 -21.52 -4.46 -20.96
C ARG A 9 -22.38 -5.64 -20.54
N PHE A 10 -23.23 -5.46 -19.54
CA PHE A 10 -24.08 -6.52 -19.04
C PHE A 10 -25.28 -6.73 -19.96
N ASP A 11 -25.61 -8.00 -20.21
CA ASP A 11 -26.75 -8.41 -21.02
C ASP A 11 -27.67 -9.27 -20.15
N CYS A 12 -28.86 -8.74 -19.88
CA CYS A 12 -29.87 -9.38 -19.05
C CYS A 12 -30.43 -10.67 -19.68
N GLU A 13 -30.32 -10.85 -21.00
CA GLU A 13 -30.85 -12.02 -21.72
C GLU A 13 -29.96 -13.26 -21.55
N ARG A 14 -28.74 -13.10 -21.04
CA ARG A 14 -27.78 -14.20 -20.81
C ARG A 14 -28.11 -15.09 -19.60
N GLY A 15 -29.12 -14.73 -18.80
CA GLY A 15 -29.59 -15.56 -17.68
C GLY A 15 -28.59 -15.71 -16.52
N VAL A 16 -27.58 -14.84 -16.45
CA VAL A 16 -26.58 -14.81 -15.35
C VAL A 16 -26.85 -13.62 -14.46
N GLU A 17 -26.70 -13.78 -13.14
CA GLU A 17 -26.88 -12.67 -12.22
C GLU A 17 -25.78 -11.61 -12.42
N PHE A 18 -26.18 -10.34 -12.37
CA PHE A 18 -25.28 -9.20 -12.56
C PHE A 18 -24.01 -9.23 -11.68
N PRO A 19 -24.06 -9.59 -10.38
CA PRO A 19 -22.85 -9.69 -9.54
C PRO A 19 -21.82 -10.67 -10.10
N THR A 20 -22.26 -11.80 -10.68
CA THR A 20 -21.40 -12.82 -11.28
C THR A 20 -20.59 -12.27 -12.45
N PHE A 21 -21.17 -11.33 -13.22
CA PHE A 21 -20.50 -10.64 -14.32
C PHE A 21 -19.67 -9.43 -13.86
N ALA A 22 -20.20 -8.65 -12.91
CA ALA A 22 -19.60 -7.40 -12.47
C ALA A 22 -18.35 -7.61 -11.61
N MET A 23 -18.34 -8.65 -10.76
CA MET A 23 -17.24 -8.90 -9.82
C MET A 23 -15.88 -9.09 -10.52
N PRO A 24 -15.74 -9.95 -11.55
CA PRO A 24 -14.49 -10.06 -12.30
C PRO A 24 -14.04 -8.74 -12.96
N THR A 25 -15.00 -7.95 -13.46
CA THR A 25 -14.72 -6.67 -14.15
C THR A 25 -14.23 -5.61 -13.17
N VAL A 26 -14.87 -5.49 -12.00
CA VAL A 26 -14.47 -4.56 -10.94
C VAL A 26 -13.10 -4.94 -10.39
N VAL A 27 -12.89 -6.22 -10.05
CA VAL A 27 -11.59 -6.72 -9.56
C VAL A 27 -10.50 -6.52 -10.61
N GLY A 28 -10.80 -6.76 -11.89
CA GLY A 28 -9.87 -6.54 -13.00
C GLY A 28 -9.45 -5.08 -13.13
N GLU A 29 -10.38 -4.13 -12.98
CA GLU A 29 -10.07 -2.70 -13.04
C GLU A 29 -9.32 -2.19 -11.80
N ILE A 30 -9.57 -2.77 -10.62
CA ILE A 30 -8.75 -2.51 -9.42
C ILE A 30 -7.32 -3.02 -9.64
N LYS A 31 -7.16 -4.28 -10.07
CA LYS A 31 -5.84 -4.86 -10.38
C LYS A 31 -5.10 -4.09 -11.47
N ARG A 32 -5.82 -3.63 -12.50
CA ARG A 32 -5.27 -2.80 -13.56
C ARG A 32 -4.87 -1.42 -13.06
N PHE A 33 -5.68 -0.77 -12.23
CA PHE A 33 -5.30 0.49 -11.59
C PHE A 33 -4.00 0.34 -10.81
N PHE A 34 -3.85 -0.73 -10.02
CA PHE A 34 -2.58 -1.05 -9.38
C PHE A 34 -1.48 -1.37 -10.38
N ARG A 35 -1.71 -2.12 -11.46
CA ARG A 35 -0.64 -2.37 -12.45
C ARG A 35 -0.15 -1.08 -13.13
N ASP A 36 -1.09 -0.25 -13.56
CA ASP A 36 -0.85 0.97 -14.33
C ASP A 36 -0.30 2.10 -13.43
N THR A 37 -0.54 2.04 -12.11
CA THR A 37 -0.07 3.03 -11.11
C THR A 37 1.10 2.52 -10.25
N SER A 38 1.29 1.20 -10.12
CA SER A 38 2.36 0.58 -9.30
C SER A 38 3.60 0.17 -10.11
N TRP A 39 3.52 0.00 -11.44
CA TRP A 39 4.73 -0.15 -12.26
C TRP A 39 5.55 1.16 -12.32
N SER A 40 4.96 2.29 -11.93
CA SER A 40 5.57 3.62 -11.99
C SER A 40 6.29 4.10 -10.74
N VAL A 41 6.35 3.34 -9.63
CA VAL A 41 7.05 3.81 -8.43
C VAL A 41 8.02 2.76 -7.91
N ARG A 42 9.23 2.73 -8.49
CA ARG A 42 10.41 2.36 -7.73
C ARG A 42 10.38 3.24 -6.49
N VAL A 43 10.09 2.68 -5.31
CA VAL A 43 10.03 3.43 -4.04
C VAL A 43 11.22 4.39 -4.03
N PRO A 44 10.99 5.72 -4.01
CA PRO A 44 12.07 6.69 -4.11
C PRO A 44 13.15 6.33 -3.09
N ARG A 45 14.42 6.44 -3.48
CA ARG A 45 15.55 6.04 -2.64
C ARG A 45 15.47 6.66 -1.24
N ARG A 46 15.01 7.90 -1.16
CA ARG A 46 14.69 8.63 0.09
C ARG A 46 13.73 7.86 1.02
N LEU A 47 12.64 7.29 0.49
CA LEU A 47 11.68 6.54 1.30
C LEU A 47 12.23 5.18 1.75
N GLN A 48 13.08 4.53 0.95
CA GLN A 48 13.79 3.31 1.37
C GLN A 48 14.78 3.60 2.50
N GLU A 49 15.54 4.69 2.38
CA GLU A 49 16.48 5.14 3.41
C GLU A 49 15.75 5.56 4.69
N LEU A 50 14.63 6.27 4.55
CA LEU A 50 13.75 6.64 5.66
C LEU A 50 13.20 5.40 6.37
N ARG A 51 12.78 4.37 5.63
CA ARG A 51 12.33 3.09 6.21
C ARG A 51 13.42 2.44 7.05
N LEU A 52 14.64 2.36 6.51
CA LEU A 52 15.77 1.76 7.21
C LEU A 52 16.09 2.53 8.50
N ALA A 53 16.06 3.86 8.44
CA ALA A 53 16.26 4.72 9.59
C ALA A 53 15.14 4.54 10.63
N LEU A 54 13.87 4.48 10.20
CA LEU A 54 12.72 4.23 11.06
C LEU A 54 12.83 2.90 11.82
N THR A 55 13.20 1.82 11.15
CA THR A 55 13.38 0.52 11.81
C THR A 55 14.46 0.59 12.88
N LYS A 56 15.64 1.13 12.52
CA LYS A 56 16.75 1.26 13.48
C LYS A 56 16.40 2.14 14.68
N THR A 57 15.83 3.32 14.45
CA THR A 57 15.45 4.24 15.53
C THR A 57 14.30 3.71 16.36
N SER A 58 13.38 2.95 15.76
CA SER A 58 12.31 2.29 16.50
C SER A 58 12.86 1.28 17.49
N ASP A 59 13.83 0.44 17.08
CA ASP A 59 14.46 -0.55 17.95
C ASP A 59 15.25 0.12 19.09
N GLU A 60 16.03 1.17 18.77
CA GLU A 60 16.80 1.93 19.76
C GLU A 60 15.90 2.62 20.80
N LEU A 61 14.78 3.21 20.37
CA LEU A 61 13.83 3.84 21.28
C LEU A 61 13.04 2.80 22.07
N ALA A 62 12.68 1.68 21.46
CA ALA A 62 11.99 0.60 22.16
C ALA A 62 12.81 0.07 23.34
N GLN A 63 14.11 -0.11 23.13
CA GLN A 63 15.04 -0.50 24.20
C GLN A 63 15.17 0.56 25.30
N LYS A 64 15.16 1.85 24.95
CA LYS A 64 15.30 2.95 25.93
C LYS A 64 14.03 3.23 26.72
N LEU A 65 12.87 3.09 26.09
CA LEU A 65 11.57 3.41 26.65
C LEU A 65 10.88 2.22 27.32
N ASP A 66 11.39 1.00 27.10
CA ASP A 66 10.76 -0.26 27.50
C ASP A 66 9.32 -0.41 26.94
N ARG A 67 9.07 0.21 25.78
CA ARG A 67 7.82 0.19 25.03
C ARG A 67 8.03 0.63 23.60
N SER A 68 7.09 0.33 22.71
CA SER A 68 7.12 0.87 21.34
C SER A 68 7.09 2.41 21.34
N PRO A 69 7.94 3.06 20.52
CA PRO A 69 7.90 4.51 20.35
C PRO A 69 6.68 4.96 19.55
N THR A 70 6.26 6.19 19.80
CA THR A 70 5.17 6.87 19.09
C THR A 70 5.67 7.60 17.84
N VAL A 71 4.76 7.94 16.93
CA VAL A 71 5.08 8.70 15.71
C VAL A 71 5.79 10.04 16.01
N PRO A 72 5.35 10.87 16.98
CA PRO A 72 6.07 12.09 17.33
C PRO A 72 7.48 11.85 17.89
N GLU A 73 7.69 10.76 18.63
CA GLU A 73 9.00 10.39 19.18
C GLU A 73 9.98 9.99 18.07
N LEU A 74 9.51 9.22 17.09
CA LEU A 74 10.29 8.85 15.91
C LEU A 74 10.62 10.06 15.04
N ALA A 75 9.63 10.93 14.79
CA ALA A 75 9.80 12.16 14.00
C ALA A 75 10.86 13.06 14.64
N ARG A 76 10.79 13.26 15.97
CA ARG A 76 11.78 14.05 16.72
C ARG A 76 13.17 13.41 16.69
N ALA A 77 13.27 12.09 16.83
CA ALA A 77 14.54 11.38 16.83
C ALA A 77 15.24 11.39 15.46
N LEU A 78 14.45 11.37 14.38
CA LEU A 78 14.96 11.37 13.00
C LEU A 78 15.05 12.77 12.38
N GLY A 79 14.48 13.80 13.01
CA GLY A 79 14.47 15.17 12.47
C GLY A 79 13.59 15.32 11.22
N VAL A 80 12.54 14.52 11.10
CA VAL A 80 11.60 14.53 9.97
C VAL A 80 10.19 14.91 10.45
N SER A 81 9.26 15.14 9.51
CA SER A 81 7.85 15.38 9.87
C SER A 81 7.17 14.08 10.32
N GLU A 82 6.08 14.21 11.09
CA GLU A 82 5.24 13.05 11.44
C GLU A 82 4.62 12.40 10.19
N GLU A 83 4.33 13.19 9.16
CA GLU A 83 3.86 12.72 7.85
C GLU A 83 4.89 11.81 7.17
N ASP A 84 6.16 12.24 7.13
CA ASP A 84 7.27 11.43 6.59
C ASP A 84 7.40 10.09 7.36
N VAL A 85 7.19 10.10 8.68
CA VAL A 85 7.18 8.87 9.49
C VAL A 85 6.03 7.94 9.09
N VAL A 86 4.81 8.48 8.93
CA VAL A 86 3.64 7.70 8.51
C VAL A 86 3.85 7.11 7.12
N ASP A 87 4.37 7.89 6.18
CA ASP A 87 4.68 7.43 4.82
C ASP A 87 5.74 6.33 4.83
N GLY A 88 6.83 6.50 5.58
CA GLY A 88 7.87 5.49 5.74
C GLY A 88 7.37 4.19 6.40
N LEU A 89 6.42 4.28 7.32
CA LEU A 89 5.78 3.12 7.92
C LEU A 89 4.83 2.40 6.94
N ALA A 90 4.08 3.16 6.13
CA ALA A 90 3.13 2.64 5.15
C ALA A 90 3.81 1.89 3.98
N VAL A 91 4.99 2.34 3.55
CA VAL A 91 5.78 1.68 2.49
C VAL A 91 6.06 0.21 2.81
N GLY A 92 6.33 -0.12 4.07
CA GLY A 92 6.60 -1.51 4.48
C GLY A 92 5.40 -2.43 4.33
N ASN A 93 4.19 -1.97 4.69
CA ASN A 93 2.99 -2.80 4.65
C ASN A 93 2.43 -3.00 3.23
N ALA A 94 2.61 -2.03 2.35
CA ALA A 94 2.17 -2.13 0.96
C ALA A 94 3.04 -3.08 0.11
N TYR A 95 4.32 -3.25 0.47
CA TYR A 95 5.28 -4.03 -0.35
C TYR A 95 5.49 -5.48 0.10
N THR A 96 5.35 -5.83 1.38
CA THR A 96 5.44 -7.26 1.81
C THR A 96 4.36 -8.10 1.13
N ALA A 97 3.19 -7.53 0.87
CA ALA A 97 2.10 -8.19 0.15
C ALA A 97 2.36 -8.35 -1.37
N SER A 98 3.27 -7.56 -1.95
CA SER A 98 3.62 -7.64 -3.38
C SER A 98 4.85 -8.50 -3.67
N SER A 99 5.57 -8.96 -2.64
CA SER A 99 6.79 -9.77 -2.78
C SER A 99 6.54 -11.28 -2.61
N LEU A 100 5.29 -11.75 -2.70
CA LEU A 100 4.96 -13.17 -2.57
C LEU A 100 5.11 -13.99 -3.86
N ASP A 101 5.55 -13.38 -4.96
CA ASP A 101 6.04 -14.12 -6.13
C ASP A 101 7.48 -13.69 -6.41
N SER A 102 8.41 -14.55 -6.01
CA SER A 102 9.75 -14.64 -6.57
C SER A 102 10.04 -16.13 -6.78
N PRO A 103 10.68 -16.47 -7.92
CA PRO A 103 10.37 -17.62 -8.77
C PRO A 103 10.63 -19.01 -8.17
#